data_AF-A0A968LZA1-F1
#
_entry.id   AF-A0A968LZA1-F1
#
_cell.length_a   1.000
_cell.length_b   1.000
_cell.length_c   1.000
_cell.angle_alpha   90.00
_cell.angle_beta   90.00
_cell.angle_gamma   90.00
#
_symmetry.space_group_name_H-M   'P 1'
#
loop_
_entity.id
_entity.type
_entity.pdbx_description
1 polymer ?
#
loop_
_entity_poly.entity_id
_entity_poly.type
_entity_poly.pdbx_seq_one_letter_code
_entity_poly.pdbx_strand_id
1 'polypeptide(L)'
;ELIKNAEALYEFAETYKGKYSDSVPQASPFYTSWSGYNDELALGGAWLYRATGDKKYLSKAENYFKNNIGNLGDWTYAADDHSYGAAALLAKDSSDPFFKQQTKNWLDTWVEGRGSVKYTSGGFAHRAQWASVPLALSTAFAAEWYNDKVEANSKYSDFAHKQVDYVLGDNPRNYSYMVGFGNNYPQRTHHRGSADTAPLDGSDRPNDHLLYGAVVGGPGTVDDFSHNDRRNDWVTNEVGTGYNAPFASAAIQQYENLGGDPLSESQLDQLIGIDANGTGFSF
;
A
#
# COMPACT_ATOMS: atom_id res chain seq x y z
N GLU A 1 4.25 -1.29 -27.16
CA GLU A 1 5.58 -1.03 -26.59
C GLU A 1 5.72 -1.60 -25.18
N LEU A 2 4.86 -1.20 -24.22
CA LEU A 2 4.94 -1.67 -22.82
C LEU A 2 4.94 -3.20 -22.65
N ILE A 3 4.04 -3.92 -23.32
CA ILE A 3 3.98 -5.40 -23.25
C ILE A 3 5.30 -6.02 -23.72
N LYS A 4 5.83 -5.58 -24.86
CA LYS A 4 7.11 -6.07 -25.41
C LYS A 4 8.26 -5.88 -24.40
N ASN A 5 8.31 -4.72 -23.74
CA ASN A 5 9.34 -4.45 -22.73
C ASN A 5 9.12 -5.30 -21.47
N ALA A 6 7.88 -5.51 -21.04
CA ALA A 6 7.55 -6.36 -19.90
C ALA A 6 7.93 -7.83 -20.16
N GLU A 7 7.66 -8.36 -21.35
CA GLU A 7 8.08 -9.71 -21.75
C GLU A 7 9.60 -9.86 -21.74
N ALA A 8 10.33 -8.87 -22.26
CA ALA A 8 11.80 -8.87 -22.27
C ALA A 8 12.40 -8.78 -20.86
N LEU A 9 11.84 -7.92 -19.99
CA LEU A 9 12.27 -7.82 -18.59
C LEU A 9 12.02 -9.12 -17.81
N TYR A 10 10.86 -9.75 -18.04
CA TYR A 10 10.53 -11.02 -17.42
C TYR A 10 11.46 -12.15 -17.89
N GLU A 11 11.74 -12.23 -19.20
CA GLU A 11 12.70 -13.19 -19.75
C GLU A 11 14.10 -13.00 -19.18
N PHE A 12 14.55 -11.74 -19.05
CA PHE A 12 15.82 -11.42 -18.42
C PHE A 12 15.87 -11.90 -16.96
N ALA A 13 14.86 -11.56 -16.15
CA ALA A 13 14.78 -11.95 -14.74
C ALA A 13 14.72 -13.47 -14.54
N GLU A 14 14.02 -14.18 -15.42
CA GLU A 14 13.94 -15.64 -15.37
C GLU A 14 15.24 -16.33 -15.81
N THR A 15 15.96 -15.74 -16.77
CA THR A 15 17.23 -16.29 -17.28
C THR A 15 18.38 -16.05 -16.31
N TYR A 16 18.44 -14.86 -15.71
CA TYR A 16 19.54 -14.41 -14.85
C TYR A 16 19.07 -14.18 -13.42
N LYS A 17 18.78 -15.28 -12.72
CA LYS A 17 18.23 -15.26 -11.37
C LYS A 17 19.25 -14.78 -10.34
N GLY A 18 18.84 -13.83 -9.51
CA GLY A 18 19.62 -13.32 -8.40
C GLY A 18 18.90 -12.17 -7.69
N LYS A 19 19.26 -11.89 -6.45
CA LYS A 19 18.73 -10.72 -5.72
C LYS A 19 19.43 -9.47 -6.23
N TYR A 20 18.66 -8.45 -6.58
CA TYR A 20 19.24 -7.20 -7.06
C TYR A 20 20.13 -6.53 -5.98
N SER A 21 19.78 -6.69 -4.70
CA SER A 21 20.53 -6.12 -3.58
C SER A 21 21.92 -6.73 -3.39
N ASP A 22 22.20 -7.90 -3.98
CA ASP A 22 23.54 -8.48 -4.01
C ASP A 22 24.41 -7.79 -5.07
N SER A 23 23.78 -7.29 -6.14
CA SER A 23 24.45 -6.58 -7.24
C SER A 23 24.54 -5.07 -7.02
N VAL A 24 23.59 -4.50 -6.26
CA VAL A 24 23.53 -3.08 -5.88
C VAL A 24 23.48 -2.98 -4.34
N PRO A 25 24.61 -3.22 -3.66
CA PRO A 25 24.64 -3.32 -2.20
C PRO A 25 24.25 -2.04 -1.47
N GLN A 26 24.33 -0.88 -2.13
CA GLN A 26 23.90 0.42 -1.60
C GLN A 26 22.40 0.50 -1.34
N ALA A 27 21.62 -0.38 -1.97
CA ALA A 27 20.20 -0.51 -1.67
C ALA A 27 19.97 -1.08 -0.26
N SER A 28 20.93 -1.81 0.32
CA SER A 28 20.88 -2.27 1.71
C SER A 28 21.49 -1.21 2.63
N PRO A 29 20.84 -0.83 3.74
CA PRO A 29 19.68 -1.49 4.37
C PRO A 29 18.30 -0.93 3.98
N PHE A 30 18.18 -0.09 2.94
CA PHE A 30 16.95 0.65 2.63
C PHE A 30 15.85 -0.21 1.97
N TYR A 31 16.18 -0.88 0.86
CA TYR A 31 15.27 -1.73 0.06
C TYR A 31 15.91 -3.08 -0.24
N THR A 32 16.42 -3.75 0.80
CA THR A 32 16.98 -5.09 0.66
C THR A 32 15.94 -6.07 0.16
N SER A 33 16.31 -6.96 -0.79
CA SER A 33 15.46 -8.06 -1.23
C SER A 33 15.44 -9.17 -0.17
N TRP A 34 14.48 -9.12 0.75
CA TRP A 34 14.33 -10.09 1.82
C TRP A 34 13.64 -11.36 1.33
N SER A 35 12.48 -11.21 0.67
CA SER A 35 11.67 -12.28 0.04
C SER A 35 12.41 -13.04 -1.07
N GLY A 36 13.28 -12.35 -1.82
CA GLY A 36 13.99 -12.89 -2.98
C GLY A 36 13.47 -12.32 -4.29
N TYR A 37 13.25 -13.21 -5.27
CA TYR A 37 12.76 -12.84 -6.61
C TYR A 37 11.62 -13.75 -7.09
N ASN A 38 11.26 -14.78 -6.31
CA ASN A 38 10.30 -15.79 -6.76
C ASN A 38 8.88 -15.24 -6.78
N ASP A 39 8.56 -14.37 -5.84
CA ASP A 39 7.31 -13.65 -5.76
C ASP A 39 7.18 -12.58 -6.86
N GLU A 40 8.27 -11.91 -7.25
CA GLU A 40 8.30 -11.06 -8.45
C GLU A 40 8.03 -11.86 -9.72
N LEU A 41 8.62 -13.06 -9.87
CA LEU A 41 8.37 -13.92 -11.03
C LEU A 41 6.93 -14.46 -11.02
N ALA A 42 6.38 -14.78 -9.85
CA ALA A 42 4.98 -15.19 -9.74
C ALA A 42 4.03 -14.05 -10.13
N LEU A 43 4.22 -12.85 -9.56
CA LEU A 43 3.38 -11.68 -9.85
C LEU A 43 3.56 -11.19 -11.29
N GLY A 44 4.79 -11.13 -11.79
CA GLY A 44 5.10 -10.75 -13.16
C GLY A 44 4.47 -11.68 -14.19
N GLY A 45 4.48 -12.99 -13.92
CA GLY A 45 3.80 -13.97 -14.77
C GLY A 45 2.28 -13.78 -14.76
N ALA A 46 1.68 -13.51 -13.59
CA ALA A 46 0.25 -13.25 -13.48
C ALA A 46 -0.15 -11.99 -14.26
N TRP A 47 0.62 -10.91 -14.16
CA TRP A 47 0.37 -9.68 -14.94
C TRP A 47 0.56 -9.88 -16.44
N LEU A 48 1.61 -10.56 -16.87
CA LEU A 48 1.83 -10.86 -18.29
C LEU A 48 0.71 -11.73 -18.86
N TYR A 49 0.21 -12.69 -18.09
CA TYR A 49 -0.98 -13.46 -18.50
C TYR A 49 -2.18 -12.54 -18.72
N ARG A 50 -2.50 -11.65 -17.78
CA ARG A 50 -3.62 -10.72 -17.92
C ARG A 50 -3.45 -9.74 -19.09
N ALA A 51 -2.23 -9.32 -19.37
CA ALA A 51 -1.93 -8.38 -20.46
C ALA A 51 -1.96 -9.02 -21.86
N THR A 52 -1.62 -10.32 -21.96
CA THR A 52 -1.40 -11.00 -23.25
C THR A 52 -2.43 -12.09 -23.57
N GLY A 53 -3.06 -12.67 -22.56
CA GLY A 53 -3.87 -13.90 -22.66
C GLY A 53 -3.05 -15.18 -22.89
N ASP A 54 -1.72 -15.11 -22.92
CA ASP A 54 -0.87 -16.27 -23.18
C ASP A 54 -0.73 -17.14 -21.91
N LYS A 55 -1.34 -18.33 -21.96
CA LYS A 55 -1.38 -19.29 -20.85
C LYS A 55 0.00 -19.73 -20.36
N LYS A 56 1.07 -19.57 -21.17
CA LYS A 56 2.43 -19.87 -20.70
C LYS A 56 2.80 -19.04 -19.46
N TYR A 57 2.35 -17.78 -19.39
CA TYR A 57 2.64 -16.90 -18.26
C TYR A 57 1.82 -17.27 -17.02
N LEU A 58 0.57 -17.71 -17.21
CA LEU A 58 -0.25 -18.26 -16.12
C LEU A 58 0.44 -19.50 -15.52
N SER A 59 0.82 -20.47 -16.36
CA SER A 59 1.52 -21.67 -15.88
C SER A 59 2.85 -21.36 -15.19
N LYS A 60 3.61 -20.36 -15.67
CA LYS A 60 4.81 -19.89 -14.98
C LYS A 60 4.48 -19.30 -13.60
N ALA A 61 3.49 -18.41 -13.52
CA ALA A 61 3.07 -17.80 -12.26
C ALA A 61 2.65 -18.84 -11.23
N GLU A 62 1.82 -19.80 -11.64
CA GLU A 62 1.36 -20.91 -10.78
C GLU A 62 2.53 -21.75 -10.28
N ASN A 63 3.49 -22.07 -11.16
CA ASN A 63 4.66 -22.87 -10.82
C ASN A 63 5.61 -22.14 -9.88
N TYR A 64 5.90 -20.85 -10.12
CA TYR A 64 6.75 -20.07 -9.22
C TYR A 64 6.12 -19.98 -7.84
N PHE A 65 4.81 -19.71 -7.79
CA PHE A 65 4.08 -19.62 -6.53
C PHE A 65 4.11 -20.95 -5.76
N LYS A 66 3.64 -22.05 -6.35
CA LYS A 66 3.50 -23.31 -5.62
C LYS A 66 4.83 -23.92 -5.19
N ASN A 67 5.85 -23.83 -6.04
CA ASN A 67 7.11 -24.53 -5.80
C ASN A 67 8.10 -23.72 -4.96
N ASN A 68 7.96 -22.39 -4.90
CA ASN A 68 8.94 -21.53 -4.22
C ASN A 68 8.35 -20.63 -3.13
N ILE A 69 7.05 -20.33 -3.17
CA ILE A 69 6.36 -19.49 -2.18
C ILE A 69 5.53 -20.38 -1.24
N GLY A 70 4.59 -21.15 -1.80
CA GLY A 70 3.75 -22.07 -1.04
C GLY A 70 2.62 -21.35 -0.28
N ASN A 71 2.54 -21.58 1.03
CA ASN A 71 1.46 -21.02 1.85
C ASN A 71 1.77 -19.59 2.29
N LEU A 72 0.78 -18.71 2.19
CA LEU A 72 0.90 -17.33 2.67
C LEU A 72 0.86 -17.26 4.21
N GLY A 73 1.64 -16.32 4.75
CA GLY A 73 1.66 -16.00 6.18
C GLY A 73 0.73 -14.84 6.54
N ASP A 74 1.09 -14.11 7.60
CA ASP A 74 0.37 -12.93 8.10
C ASP A 74 0.96 -11.59 7.64
N TRP A 75 1.89 -11.61 6.66
CA TRP A 75 2.38 -10.39 5.99
C TRP A 75 1.32 -9.89 4.99
N THR A 76 1.70 -9.02 4.07
CA THR A 76 0.82 -8.46 3.04
C THR A 76 1.62 -7.92 1.86
N TYR A 77 0.95 -7.50 0.81
CA TYR A 77 1.57 -6.82 -0.32
C TYR A 77 2.34 -5.59 0.16
N ALA A 78 3.65 -5.59 -0.08
CA ALA A 78 4.56 -4.50 0.25
C ALA A 78 5.63 -4.38 -0.84
N ALA A 79 6.57 -3.44 -0.68
CA ALA A 79 7.62 -3.21 -1.67
C ALA A 79 8.55 -4.43 -1.91
N ASP A 80 8.63 -5.35 -0.95
CA ASP A 80 9.53 -6.51 -0.99
C ASP A 80 8.81 -7.83 -1.29
N ASP A 81 7.62 -8.07 -0.72
CA ASP A 81 6.92 -9.36 -0.88
C ASP A 81 5.64 -9.20 -1.68
N HIS A 82 5.71 -9.68 -2.92
CA HIS A 82 4.65 -9.61 -3.91
C HIS A 82 3.79 -10.89 -3.99
N SER A 83 4.06 -11.87 -3.11
CA SER A 83 3.34 -13.15 -3.06
C SER A 83 1.84 -12.93 -2.91
N TYR A 84 1.45 -11.99 -2.06
CA TYR A 84 0.05 -11.67 -1.76
C TYR A 84 -0.69 -11.12 -2.99
N GLY A 85 -0.02 -10.30 -3.80
CA GLY A 85 -0.57 -9.80 -5.07
C GLY A 85 -0.70 -10.91 -6.10
N ALA A 86 0.31 -11.78 -6.20
CA ALA A 86 0.26 -12.94 -7.10
C ALA A 86 -0.89 -13.88 -6.73
N ALA A 87 -1.06 -14.18 -5.44
CA ALA A 87 -2.15 -15.01 -4.94
C ALA A 87 -3.52 -14.41 -5.23
N ALA A 88 -3.70 -13.09 -5.05
CA ALA A 88 -4.94 -12.41 -5.38
C ALA A 88 -5.27 -12.60 -6.86
N LEU A 89 -4.36 -12.23 -7.77
CA LEU A 89 -4.58 -12.40 -9.21
C LEU A 89 -4.86 -13.85 -9.60
N LEU A 90 -4.05 -14.80 -9.09
CA LEU A 90 -4.22 -16.22 -9.38
C LEU A 90 -5.52 -16.79 -8.79
N ALA A 91 -6.03 -16.28 -7.68
CA ALA A 91 -7.33 -16.68 -7.14
C ALA A 91 -8.49 -16.36 -8.09
N LYS A 92 -8.34 -15.33 -8.94
CA LYS A 92 -9.29 -14.99 -9.99
C LYS A 92 -9.08 -15.79 -11.27
N ASP A 93 -7.82 -15.90 -11.67
CA ASP A 93 -7.42 -16.26 -13.03
C ASP A 93 -7.09 -17.75 -13.19
N SER A 94 -6.66 -18.41 -12.11
CA SER A 94 -6.37 -19.85 -12.11
C SER A 94 -7.63 -20.67 -11.86
N SER A 95 -7.70 -21.84 -12.49
CA SER A 95 -8.72 -22.86 -12.17
C SER A 95 -8.37 -23.71 -10.95
N ASP A 96 -7.15 -23.57 -10.41
CA ASP A 96 -6.73 -24.36 -9.25
C ASP A 96 -7.30 -23.77 -7.94
N PRO A 97 -8.10 -24.53 -7.17
CA PRO A 97 -8.68 -24.03 -5.92
C PRO A 97 -7.65 -23.64 -4.86
N PHE A 98 -6.39 -24.08 -4.99
CA PHE A 98 -5.30 -23.70 -4.11
C PHE A 98 -5.17 -22.18 -3.98
N PHE A 99 -5.16 -21.42 -5.08
CA PHE A 99 -4.93 -19.97 -5.02
C PHE A 99 -6.08 -19.24 -4.34
N LYS A 100 -7.32 -19.65 -4.66
CA LYS A 100 -8.51 -19.13 -3.99
C LYS A 100 -8.45 -19.37 -2.47
N GLN A 101 -8.04 -20.57 -2.05
CA GLN A 101 -7.91 -20.93 -0.65
C GLN A 101 -6.77 -20.16 0.05
N GLN A 102 -5.62 -19.99 -0.60
CA GLN A 102 -4.50 -19.23 -0.04
C GLN A 102 -4.86 -17.76 0.19
N THR A 103 -5.45 -17.12 -0.81
CA THR A 103 -5.89 -15.73 -0.69
C THR A 103 -6.95 -15.58 0.40
N LYS A 104 -7.93 -16.50 0.45
CA LYS A 104 -8.94 -16.52 1.52
C LYS A 104 -8.32 -16.64 2.92
N ASN A 105 -7.37 -17.55 3.11
CA ASN A 105 -6.71 -17.76 4.41
C ASN A 105 -5.92 -16.54 4.87
N TRP A 106 -5.21 -15.89 3.94
CA TRP A 106 -4.49 -14.65 4.20
C TRP A 106 -5.45 -13.52 4.59
N LEU A 107 -6.49 -13.26 3.80
CA LEU A 107 -7.45 -12.20 4.09
C LEU A 107 -8.20 -12.46 5.39
N ASP A 108 -8.61 -13.70 5.67
CA ASP A 108 -9.25 -14.08 6.94
C ASP A 108 -8.31 -13.83 8.13
N THR A 109 -6.99 -13.97 7.95
CA THR A 109 -6.02 -13.71 9.02
C THR A 109 -6.01 -12.23 9.40
N TRP A 110 -6.12 -11.35 8.42
CA TRP A 110 -6.20 -9.91 8.63
C TRP A 110 -7.54 -9.45 9.19
N VAL A 111 -8.64 -9.92 8.59
CA VAL A 111 -10.00 -9.58 9.04
C VAL A 111 -10.25 -10.01 10.48
N GLU A 112 -9.71 -11.16 10.89
CA GLU A 112 -9.94 -11.74 12.23
C GLU A 112 -8.84 -11.41 13.25
N GLY A 113 -7.77 -10.71 12.86
CA GLY A 113 -6.68 -10.34 13.78
C GLY A 113 -5.88 -11.52 14.31
N ARG A 114 -5.57 -12.49 13.44
CA ARG A 114 -4.80 -13.69 13.78
C ARG A 114 -3.30 -13.49 13.56
N GLY A 115 -2.50 -14.40 14.13
CA GLY A 115 -1.04 -14.32 14.04
C GLY A 115 -0.53 -13.03 14.68
N SER A 116 0.28 -12.29 13.92
CA SER A 116 0.89 -11.01 14.30
C SER A 116 0.03 -9.80 13.94
N VAL A 117 -1.08 -9.97 13.23
CA VAL A 117 -2.06 -8.91 13.02
C VAL A 117 -2.84 -8.71 14.33
N LYS A 118 -2.91 -7.47 14.80
CA LYS A 118 -3.62 -7.07 16.01
C LYS A 118 -4.43 -5.81 15.73
N TYR A 119 -5.51 -5.63 16.48
CA TYR A 119 -6.37 -4.47 16.33
C TYR A 119 -6.15 -3.49 17.48
N THR A 120 -6.05 -2.20 17.15
CA THR A 120 -6.17 -1.13 18.13
C THR A 120 -7.59 -1.09 18.69
N SER A 121 -7.82 -0.32 19.76
CA SER A 121 -9.17 -0.17 20.32
C SER A 121 -10.14 0.51 19.34
N GLY A 122 -9.62 1.38 18.48
CA GLY A 122 -10.34 2.03 17.39
C GLY A 122 -10.54 1.19 16.13
N GLY A 123 -10.04 -0.06 16.09
CA GLY A 123 -10.29 -0.97 14.97
C GLY A 123 -9.28 -0.92 13.82
N PHE A 124 -8.09 -0.36 14.03
CA PHE A 124 -7.02 -0.39 13.03
C PHE A 124 -6.24 -1.71 13.07
N ALA A 125 -6.11 -2.36 11.92
CA ALA A 125 -5.35 -3.60 11.75
C ALA A 125 -3.85 -3.30 11.68
N HIS A 126 -3.17 -3.44 12.81
CA HIS A 126 -1.75 -3.20 12.97
C HIS A 126 -0.96 -4.51 12.88
N ARG A 127 0.00 -4.55 11.95
CA ARG A 127 0.91 -5.69 11.79
C ARG A 127 2.35 -5.34 12.17
N ALA A 128 2.88 -4.23 11.67
CA ALA A 128 4.29 -3.86 11.86
C ALA A 128 4.41 -2.40 12.30
N GLN A 129 5.47 -2.08 13.04
CA GLN A 129 5.73 -0.73 13.54
C GLN A 129 6.02 0.27 12.40
N TRP A 130 6.77 -0.16 11.39
CA TRP A 130 7.07 0.66 10.22
C TRP A 130 6.00 0.43 9.15
N ALA A 131 5.53 1.51 8.51
CA ALA A 131 4.57 1.44 7.41
C ALA A 131 3.26 0.70 7.77
N SER A 132 2.73 0.90 8.99
CA SER A 132 1.51 0.20 9.44
C SER A 132 0.29 0.54 8.59
N VAL A 133 0.09 1.81 8.24
CA VAL A 133 -1.01 2.28 7.38
C VAL A 133 -0.96 1.66 5.97
N PRO A 134 0.13 1.77 5.20
CA PRO A 134 0.13 1.19 3.86
C PRO A 134 0.05 -0.34 3.85
N LEU A 135 0.55 -1.02 4.88
CA LEU A 135 0.32 -2.46 5.08
C LEU A 135 -1.18 -2.77 5.24
N ALA A 136 -1.89 -2.04 6.10
CA ALA A 136 -3.33 -2.21 6.29
C ALA A 136 -4.12 -1.91 5.00
N LEU A 137 -3.75 -0.83 4.30
CA LEU A 137 -4.41 -0.41 3.06
C LEU A 137 -4.12 -1.35 1.88
N SER A 138 -2.93 -1.94 1.79
CA SER A 138 -2.63 -3.01 0.83
C SER A 138 -3.56 -4.19 1.00
N THR A 139 -3.78 -4.62 2.25
CA THR A 139 -4.72 -5.71 2.54
C THR A 139 -6.17 -5.28 2.31
N ALA A 140 -6.54 -4.06 2.68
CA ALA A 140 -7.89 -3.51 2.45
C ALA A 140 -8.25 -3.55 0.96
N PHE A 141 -7.34 -3.06 0.11
CA PHE A 141 -7.50 -3.09 -1.34
C PHE A 141 -7.66 -4.53 -1.88
N ALA A 142 -6.83 -5.46 -1.40
CA ALA A 142 -6.90 -6.85 -1.82
C ALA A 142 -8.18 -7.56 -1.33
N ALA A 143 -8.67 -7.20 -0.14
CA ALA A 143 -9.90 -7.73 0.43
C ALA A 143 -11.13 -7.34 -0.40
N GLU A 144 -11.27 -6.06 -0.71
CA GLU A 144 -12.34 -5.55 -1.57
C GLU A 144 -12.23 -6.14 -2.99
N TRP A 145 -11.03 -6.18 -3.57
CA TRP A 145 -10.83 -6.80 -4.87
C TRP A 145 -11.24 -8.28 -4.88
N TYR A 146 -10.93 -9.02 -3.82
CA TYR A 146 -11.33 -10.43 -3.69
C TYR A 146 -12.84 -10.58 -3.57
N ASN A 147 -13.49 -9.73 -2.77
CA ASN A 147 -14.95 -9.66 -2.66
C ASN A 147 -15.60 -9.47 -4.04
N ASP A 148 -15.09 -8.53 -4.82
CA ASP A 148 -15.69 -8.16 -6.10
C ASP A 148 -15.44 -9.17 -7.22
N LYS A 149 -14.24 -9.75 -7.25
CA LYS A 149 -13.76 -10.48 -8.43
C LYS A 149 -13.72 -11.99 -8.22
N VAL A 150 -13.62 -12.47 -6.98
CA VAL A 150 -13.37 -13.89 -6.66
C VAL A 150 -14.51 -14.53 -5.89
N GLU A 151 -14.81 -14.04 -4.69
CA GLU A 151 -15.88 -14.58 -3.84
C GLU A 151 -16.44 -13.49 -2.93
N ALA A 152 -17.68 -13.08 -3.23
CA ALA A 152 -18.38 -12.06 -2.47
C ALA A 152 -18.61 -12.52 -1.02
N ASN A 153 -18.17 -11.69 -0.09
CA ASN A 153 -18.42 -11.82 1.34
C ASN A 153 -18.22 -10.43 1.98
N SER A 154 -19.29 -9.88 2.55
CA SER A 154 -19.30 -8.50 3.04
C SER A 154 -18.21 -8.22 4.07
N LYS A 155 -17.72 -9.23 4.81
CA LYS A 155 -16.65 -9.05 5.79
C LYS A 155 -15.37 -8.46 5.20
N TYR A 156 -15.08 -8.73 3.91
CA TYR A 156 -13.89 -8.20 3.24
C TYR A 156 -14.09 -6.72 2.87
N SER A 157 -15.29 -6.38 2.41
CA SER A 157 -15.65 -4.99 2.10
C SER A 157 -15.78 -4.13 3.36
N ASP A 158 -16.45 -4.66 4.39
CA ASP A 158 -16.53 -4.04 5.72
C ASP A 158 -15.14 -3.79 6.33
N PHE A 159 -14.20 -4.72 6.14
CA PHE A 159 -12.82 -4.54 6.55
C PHE A 159 -12.15 -3.41 5.77
N ALA A 160 -12.26 -3.42 4.44
CA ALA A 160 -11.64 -2.40 3.59
C ALA A 160 -12.15 -0.99 3.93
N HIS A 161 -13.48 -0.83 4.05
CA HIS A 161 -14.12 0.42 4.41
C HIS A 161 -13.60 0.95 5.75
N LYS A 162 -13.62 0.12 6.80
CA LYS A 162 -13.15 0.52 8.14
C LYS A 162 -11.68 0.92 8.16
N GLN A 163 -10.82 0.25 7.39
CA GLN A 163 -9.40 0.63 7.36
C GLN A 163 -9.19 1.97 6.65
N VAL A 164 -9.94 2.25 5.57
CA VAL A 164 -9.88 3.56 4.89
C VAL A 164 -10.45 4.66 5.77
N ASP A 165 -11.61 4.44 6.40
CA ASP A 165 -12.24 5.41 7.32
C ASP A 165 -11.31 5.73 8.50
N TYR A 166 -10.69 4.72 9.11
CA TYR A 166 -9.70 4.93 10.17
C TYR A 166 -8.55 5.83 9.70
N VAL A 167 -7.99 5.56 8.52
CA VAL A 167 -6.88 6.34 7.95
C VAL A 167 -7.31 7.77 7.65
N LEU A 168 -8.56 7.99 7.23
CA LEU A 168 -9.10 9.30 6.88
C LEU A 168 -9.64 10.10 8.08
N GLY A 169 -9.75 9.48 9.26
CA GLY A 169 -9.97 10.19 10.52
C GLY A 169 -11.04 9.62 11.44
N ASP A 170 -11.74 8.54 11.05
CA ASP A 170 -12.67 7.82 11.94
C ASP A 170 -11.89 6.91 12.90
N ASN A 171 -11.20 7.55 13.84
CA ASN A 171 -10.40 6.89 14.85
C ASN A 171 -10.48 7.66 16.18
N PRO A 172 -10.09 7.05 17.32
CA PRO A 172 -10.18 7.69 18.62
C PRO A 172 -9.41 9.02 18.77
N ARG A 173 -8.48 9.34 17.86
CA ARG A 173 -7.78 10.64 17.84
C ARG A 173 -8.50 11.72 17.03
N ASN A 174 -9.54 11.37 16.26
CA ASN A 174 -10.11 12.23 15.22
C ASN A 174 -8.99 12.84 14.36
N TYR A 175 -8.09 11.99 13.86
CA TYR A 175 -6.85 12.39 13.18
C TYR A 175 -6.71 11.68 11.84
N SER A 176 -6.68 12.44 10.75
CA SER A 176 -6.38 11.91 9.41
C SER A 176 -4.89 11.61 9.32
N TYR A 177 -4.54 10.44 8.78
CA TYR A 177 -3.17 10.09 8.42
C TYR A 177 -2.79 10.53 7.00
N MET A 178 -3.69 11.23 6.30
CA MET A 178 -3.43 11.88 5.02
C MET A 178 -3.26 13.40 5.19
N VAL A 179 -2.12 13.91 4.74
CA VAL A 179 -1.78 15.34 4.80
C VAL A 179 -2.79 16.17 4.00
N GLY A 180 -3.36 17.19 4.65
CA GLY A 180 -4.32 18.11 4.03
C GLY A 180 -5.74 17.57 3.90
N PHE A 181 -6.07 16.45 4.56
CA PHE A 181 -7.43 15.90 4.58
C PHE A 181 -8.03 15.96 5.99
N GLY A 182 -9.30 16.40 6.08
CA GLY A 182 -9.98 16.64 7.35
C GLY A 182 -9.43 17.87 8.09
N ASN A 183 -9.76 17.99 9.38
CA ASN A 183 -9.40 19.16 10.20
C ASN A 183 -8.14 18.95 11.07
N ASN A 184 -7.61 17.73 11.11
CA ASN A 184 -6.52 17.35 12.01
C ASN A 184 -5.67 16.28 11.31
N TYR A 185 -4.46 16.65 10.88
CA TYR A 185 -3.59 15.84 10.03
C TYR A 185 -2.11 16.20 10.25
N PRO A 186 -1.14 15.40 9.76
CA PRO A 186 0.29 15.66 9.94
C PRO A 186 0.73 16.97 9.29
N GLN A 187 1.49 17.78 10.01
CA GLN A 187 2.06 19.03 9.51
C GLN A 187 3.59 19.01 9.44
N ARG A 188 4.22 17.94 9.96
CA ARG A 188 5.67 17.82 10.14
C ARG A 188 6.21 16.49 9.63
N THR A 189 5.73 16.05 8.46
CA THR A 189 6.17 14.80 7.80
C THR A 189 7.68 14.76 7.60
N HIS A 190 8.30 13.58 7.67
CA HIS A 190 9.73 13.35 7.38
C HIS A 190 10.05 13.51 5.88
N HIS A 191 9.84 14.70 5.32
CA HIS A 191 10.00 14.95 3.89
C HIS A 191 10.79 16.23 3.63
N ARG A 192 12.03 16.10 3.13
CA ARG A 192 12.96 17.23 2.94
C ARG A 192 12.40 18.31 2.04
N GLY A 193 11.77 17.95 0.92
CA GLY A 193 11.20 18.94 0.00
C GLY A 193 9.97 19.66 0.54
N SER A 194 9.29 19.10 1.55
CA SER A 194 8.14 19.75 2.21
C SER A 194 8.64 20.58 3.41
N ALA A 195 9.65 20.08 4.11
CA ALA A 195 10.31 20.80 5.19
C ALA A 195 11.00 22.07 4.68
N ASP A 196 11.64 22.01 3.51
CA ASP A 196 12.46 23.09 2.91
C ASP A 196 13.49 23.65 3.91
N THR A 197 13.20 24.80 4.53
CA THR A 197 14.10 25.42 5.53
C THR A 197 13.83 24.94 6.96
N ALA A 198 12.77 24.16 7.19
CA ALA A 198 12.52 23.53 8.48
C ALA A 198 13.55 22.42 8.76
N PRO A 199 14.23 22.44 9.93
CA PRO A 199 15.24 21.44 10.26
C PRO A 199 14.60 20.06 10.43
N LEU A 200 15.27 19.00 9.98
CA LEU A 200 14.87 17.59 10.14
C LEU A 200 15.11 17.12 11.60
N ASP A 201 14.45 17.78 12.55
CA ASP A 201 14.58 17.58 13.99
C ASP A 201 13.20 17.41 14.68
N GLY A 202 13.20 17.45 16.01
CA GLY A 202 11.99 17.29 16.83
C GLY A 202 11.26 18.59 17.14
N SER A 203 11.55 19.70 16.44
CA SER A 203 10.90 21.00 16.68
C SER A 203 9.39 20.97 16.37
N ASP A 204 8.66 21.92 16.95
CA ASP A 204 7.22 22.12 16.76
C ASP A 204 6.87 22.99 15.54
N ARG A 205 7.87 23.62 14.91
CA ARG A 205 7.70 24.34 13.64
C ARG A 205 7.08 23.42 12.57
N PRO A 206 5.99 23.79 11.90
CA PRO A 206 5.46 23.06 10.74
C PRO A 206 6.47 22.96 9.58
N ASN A 207 6.19 22.08 8.62
CA ASN A 207 6.89 22.10 7.34
C ASN A 207 6.51 23.38 6.55
N ASP A 208 7.43 23.89 5.73
CA ASP A 208 7.22 25.11 4.94
C ASP A 208 6.17 24.91 3.82
N HIS A 209 6.01 23.67 3.36
CA HIS A 209 5.02 23.28 2.36
C HIS A 209 4.18 22.10 2.84
N LEU A 210 2.87 22.15 2.63
CA LEU A 210 2.00 20.99 2.84
C LEU A 210 2.13 20.01 1.68
N LEU A 211 2.45 18.75 2.01
CA LEU A 211 2.55 17.67 1.04
C LEU A 211 1.18 17.00 0.84
N TYR A 212 0.22 17.73 0.24
CA TYR A 212 -1.16 17.26 0.09
C TYR A 212 -1.26 15.84 -0.46
N GLY A 213 -2.13 15.04 0.16
CA GLY A 213 -2.40 13.67 -0.25
C GLY A 213 -1.35 12.65 0.22
N ALA A 214 -0.21 13.07 0.76
CA ALA A 214 0.76 12.12 1.33
C ALA A 214 0.16 11.40 2.54
N VAL A 215 0.31 10.08 2.57
CA VAL A 215 -0.12 9.25 3.71
C VAL A 215 1.09 8.89 4.54
N VAL A 216 1.02 9.11 5.85
CA VAL A 216 2.12 8.83 6.78
C VAL A 216 2.13 7.37 7.24
N GLY A 217 3.22 6.95 7.88
CA GLY A 217 3.41 5.58 8.36
C GLY A 217 2.32 5.03 9.27
N GLY A 218 1.70 5.90 10.08
CA GLY A 218 0.58 5.53 10.94
C GLY A 218 0.97 5.18 12.38
N PRO A 219 0.06 4.55 13.16
CA PRO A 219 0.37 4.08 14.50
C PRO A 219 1.56 3.12 14.50
N GLY A 220 2.56 3.34 15.36
CA GLY A 220 3.76 2.50 15.47
C GLY A 220 3.59 1.30 16.40
N THR A 221 2.50 1.23 17.16
CA THR A 221 2.12 0.10 18.00
C THR A 221 0.61 -0.13 17.94
N VAL A 222 0.14 -1.21 18.58
CA VAL A 222 -1.29 -1.53 18.73
C VAL A 222 -1.96 -0.60 19.76
N ASP A 223 -1.89 0.70 19.50
CA ASP A 223 -2.47 1.78 20.30
C ASP A 223 -2.84 2.91 19.34
N ASP A 224 -4.09 3.34 19.38
CA ASP A 224 -4.62 4.42 18.55
C ASP A 224 -3.83 5.72 18.72
N PHE A 225 -3.16 5.91 19.86
CA PHE A 225 -2.38 7.11 20.17
C PHE A 225 -0.89 7.01 19.79
N SER A 226 -0.45 5.91 19.18
CA SER A 226 0.97 5.64 18.87
C SER A 226 1.46 6.32 17.58
N HIS A 227 1.17 7.60 17.40
CA HIS A 227 1.65 8.40 16.27
C HIS A 227 2.14 9.77 16.75
N ASN A 228 3.31 10.17 16.28
CA ASN A 228 3.89 11.47 16.55
C ASN A 228 4.02 12.26 15.25
N ASP A 229 3.34 13.39 15.16
CA ASP A 229 3.62 14.37 14.12
C ASP A 229 4.96 15.05 14.43
N ARG A 230 6.08 14.41 14.09
CA ARG A 230 7.44 14.93 14.30
C ARG A 230 8.30 14.63 13.09
N ARG A 231 9.08 15.60 12.64
CA ARG A 231 9.97 15.43 11.48
C ARG A 231 11.06 14.40 11.71
N ASN A 232 11.54 14.23 12.94
CA ASN A 232 12.53 13.20 13.26
C ASN A 232 11.92 11.83 13.64
N ASP A 233 10.60 11.66 13.53
CA ASP A 233 9.95 10.36 13.62
C ASP A 233 9.77 9.77 12.23
N TRP A 234 10.85 9.19 11.69
CA TRP A 234 10.87 8.50 10.40
C TRP A 234 10.16 7.12 10.44
N VAL A 235 9.49 6.78 11.55
CA VAL A 235 8.74 5.52 11.67
C VAL A 235 7.25 5.79 11.47
N THR A 236 6.68 6.69 12.28
CA THR A 236 5.24 6.96 12.27
C THR A 236 4.87 8.13 11.35
N ASN A 237 5.83 8.98 11.00
CA ASN A 237 5.62 10.21 10.21
C ASN A 237 6.40 10.25 8.88
N GLU A 238 6.95 9.11 8.46
CA GLU A 238 7.54 8.92 7.13
C GLU A 238 6.47 8.88 6.05
N VAL A 239 6.85 9.30 4.84
CA VAL A 239 6.00 9.29 3.64
C VAL A 239 6.76 8.64 2.48
N GLY A 240 6.03 8.06 1.52
CA GLY A 240 6.68 7.47 0.35
C GLY A 240 5.70 7.03 -0.72
N THR A 241 6.22 6.78 -1.92
CA THR A 241 5.39 6.29 -3.05
C THR A 241 4.76 4.94 -2.74
N GLY A 242 5.50 4.04 -2.07
CA GLY A 242 4.98 2.77 -1.56
C GLY A 242 3.92 2.91 -0.47
N TYR A 243 3.75 4.11 0.10
CA TYR A 243 2.71 4.38 1.10
C TYR A 243 1.42 4.83 0.40
N ASN A 244 1.56 5.70 -0.59
CA ASN A 244 0.45 6.24 -1.36
C ASN A 244 -0.14 5.26 -2.38
N ALA A 245 0.64 4.32 -2.93
CA ALA A 245 0.16 3.33 -3.89
C ALA A 245 -1.02 2.48 -3.35
N PRO A 246 -0.93 1.85 -2.16
CA PRO A 246 -2.06 1.12 -1.60
C PRO A 246 -3.21 2.04 -1.19
N PHE A 247 -2.94 3.24 -0.68
CA PHE A 247 -3.98 4.22 -0.36
C PHE A 247 -4.79 4.62 -1.60
N ALA A 248 -4.14 5.01 -2.69
CA ALA A 248 -4.80 5.39 -3.93
C ALA A 248 -5.67 4.23 -4.46
N SER A 249 -5.16 3.00 -4.39
CA SER A 249 -5.89 1.81 -4.84
C SER A 249 -7.14 1.56 -4.00
N ALA A 250 -7.03 1.64 -2.67
CA ALA A 250 -8.17 1.49 -1.75
C ALA A 250 -9.18 2.65 -1.89
N ALA A 251 -8.70 3.89 -2.03
CA ALA A 251 -9.55 5.06 -2.21
C ALA A 251 -10.34 5.03 -3.52
N ILE A 252 -9.76 4.53 -4.62
CA ILE A 252 -10.47 4.32 -5.89
C ILE A 252 -11.62 3.32 -5.70
N GLN A 253 -11.39 2.21 -5.00
CA GLN A 253 -12.47 1.25 -4.72
C GLN A 253 -13.56 1.86 -3.84
N GLN A 254 -13.20 2.62 -2.81
CA GLN A 254 -14.19 3.33 -1.99
C GLN A 254 -15.01 4.32 -2.83
N TYR A 255 -14.37 5.04 -3.74
CA TYR A 255 -15.06 5.93 -4.67
C TYR A 255 -16.02 5.18 -5.61
N GLU A 256 -15.62 4.03 -6.16
CA GLU A 256 -16.50 3.19 -6.99
C GLU A 256 -17.73 2.68 -6.21
N ASN A 257 -17.57 2.38 -4.92
CA ASN A 257 -18.64 1.86 -4.07
C ASN A 257 -19.56 2.94 -3.48
N LEU A 258 -19.00 4.08 -3.09
CA LEU A 258 -19.67 5.10 -2.27
C LEU A 258 -19.88 6.43 -3.01
N GLY A 259 -19.19 6.65 -4.13
CA GLY A 259 -19.15 7.91 -4.85
C GLY A 259 -18.35 8.99 -4.13
N GLY A 260 -18.61 10.24 -4.51
CA GLY A 260 -17.95 11.44 -3.99
C GLY A 260 -17.77 12.48 -5.08
N ASP A 261 -17.60 13.73 -4.68
CA ASP A 261 -17.28 14.82 -5.61
C ASP A 261 -15.84 15.28 -5.36
N PRO A 262 -14.99 15.35 -6.40
CA PRO A 262 -13.68 15.97 -6.25
C PRO A 262 -13.85 17.48 -5.99
N LEU A 263 -12.87 18.08 -5.34
CA LEU A 263 -12.79 19.54 -5.28
C LEU A 263 -12.69 20.10 -6.71
N SER A 264 -13.48 21.13 -6.99
CA SER A 264 -13.30 21.93 -8.21
C SER A 264 -11.94 22.64 -8.20
N GLU A 265 -11.43 23.05 -9.36
CA GLU A 265 -10.21 23.87 -9.46
C GLU A 265 -10.28 25.11 -8.56
N SER A 266 -11.43 25.79 -8.51
CA SER A 266 -11.64 26.95 -7.65
C SER A 266 -11.55 26.66 -6.15
N GLN A 267 -11.89 25.43 -5.74
CA GLN A 267 -11.74 24.99 -4.35
C GLN A 267 -10.31 24.52 -4.08
N LEU A 268 -9.65 23.90 -5.06
CA LEU A 268 -8.24 23.54 -4.96
C LEU A 268 -7.36 24.79 -4.83
N ASP A 269 -7.63 25.86 -5.59
CA ASP A 269 -6.91 27.15 -5.50
C ASP A 269 -7.12 27.88 -4.15
N GLN A 270 -8.12 27.47 -3.35
CA GLN A 270 -8.29 27.96 -1.98
C GLN A 270 -7.39 27.24 -0.98
N LEU A 271 -6.79 26.10 -1.37
CA LEU A 271 -5.85 25.38 -0.53
C LEU A 271 -4.48 26.05 -0.58
N ILE A 272 -3.90 26.29 0.59
CA ILE A 272 -2.58 26.91 0.73
C ILE A 272 -1.55 26.10 -0.07
N GLY A 273 -0.85 26.75 -1.01
CA GLY A 273 0.23 26.12 -1.78
C GLY A 273 -0.25 25.25 -2.95
N ILE A 274 -1.53 25.32 -3.33
CA ILE A 274 -2.07 24.70 -4.55
C ILE A 274 -2.39 25.78 -5.58
N ASP A 275 -2.00 25.51 -6.83
CA ASP A 275 -2.28 26.34 -8.01
C ASP A 275 -2.82 25.39 -9.10
N ALA A 276 -4.10 25.04 -8.98
CA ALA A 276 -4.77 24.08 -9.86
C ALA A 276 -4.98 24.67 -11.26
N ASN A 277 -5.18 25.98 -11.36
CA ASN A 277 -5.40 26.68 -12.63
C ASN A 277 -4.10 27.16 -13.31
N GLY A 278 -2.94 27.04 -12.64
CA GLY A 278 -1.62 27.42 -13.16
C GLY A 278 -1.41 28.93 -13.29
N THR A 279 -2.18 29.76 -12.58
CA THR A 279 -2.10 31.23 -12.64
C THR A 279 -1.21 31.84 -11.57
N GLY A 280 -0.64 31.01 -10.70
CA GLY A 280 0.22 31.40 -9.58
C GLY A 280 -0.56 31.62 -8.28
N PHE A 281 0.16 31.54 -7.16
CA PHE A 281 -0.43 31.76 -5.84
C PHE A 281 -0.89 33.21 -5.67
N SER A 282 -2.15 33.41 -5.29
CA SER A 282 -2.63 34.72 -4.84
C SER A 282 -2.09 34.97 -3.42
N PHE A 283 -1.09 35.85 -3.31
CA PHE A 283 -0.50 36.29 -2.05
C PHE A 283 -1.34 37.37 -1.36
#